data_AF-R9S502-F1
#
_entry.id   AF-R9S502-F1
#
_cell.length_a   1.000
_cell.length_b   1.000
_cell.length_c   1.000
_cell.angle_alpha   90.00
_cell.angle_beta   90.00
_cell.angle_gamma   90.00
#
_symmetry.space_group_name_H-M   'P 1'
#
loop_
_entity.id
_entity.type
_entity.pdbx_description
1 polymer ?
#
loop_
_entity_poly.entity_id
_entity_poly.type
_entity_poly.pdbx_seq_one_letter_code
_entity_poly.pdbx_strand_id
1 'polypeptide(L)'
;MNTLLSKSLPIALLAAAIAGCNADKPANDAAQPAALVSGIDKANADPSVRAQDDFYRHVNGHWLDTKEIPADKSNYGSFTKLADEAEVQLRAIIEDAAKAGAQAGTEKQKVGDFFNSYMNTDKLETLGTQPLQPLLAEVDAIASKDALMTWFGNASRSGVKTPVVSFINPRISATPPGTRYTPTKAAWGCPTATTTSRTMKKASACAQLIRLTLPRC
;
A
#
# COMPACT_ATOMS: atom_id res chain seq x y z
N MET A 1 23.68 38.47 89.73
CA MET A 1 25.11 38.84 89.67
C MET A 1 25.44 39.15 88.22
N ASN A 2 25.76 40.42 87.96
CA ASN A 2 26.26 41.03 86.72
C ASN A 2 25.36 41.15 85.48
N THR A 3 24.80 42.36 85.39
CA THR A 3 24.53 43.20 84.21
C THR A 3 25.69 43.27 83.20
N LEU A 4 25.41 43.55 81.91
CA LEU A 4 25.74 44.82 81.22
C LEU A 4 25.43 44.76 79.70
N LEU A 5 24.61 45.72 79.23
CA LEU A 5 24.71 46.55 78.00
C LEU A 5 24.86 45.85 76.62
N SER A 6 24.06 46.11 75.58
CA SER A 6 24.04 47.41 74.86
C SER A 6 23.11 47.35 73.61
N LYS A 7 22.18 48.33 73.52
CA LYS A 7 21.71 49.09 72.33
C LYS A 7 20.80 48.46 71.24
N SER A 8 19.53 48.93 71.26
CA SER A 8 18.79 49.64 70.19
C SER A 8 18.29 48.94 68.90
N LEU A 9 16.95 48.79 68.80
CA LEU A 9 15.96 49.09 67.70
C LEU A 9 16.38 49.09 66.20
N PRO A 10 15.44 48.98 65.21
CA PRO A 10 14.18 48.22 65.09
C PRO A 10 13.94 47.56 63.69
N ILE A 11 12.94 46.66 63.62
CA ILE A 11 11.95 46.43 62.53
C ILE A 11 12.41 46.54 61.06
N ALA A 12 12.40 45.41 60.34
CA ALA A 12 11.82 45.34 58.99
C ALA A 12 11.42 43.90 58.65
N LEU A 13 10.12 43.74 58.37
CA LEU A 13 9.43 42.57 57.85
C LEU A 13 10.02 42.20 56.47
N LEU A 14 10.41 40.94 56.24
CA LEU A 14 10.41 40.38 54.89
C LEU A 14 10.06 38.89 54.93
N ALA A 15 8.93 38.60 54.30
CA ALA A 15 8.26 37.32 54.25
C ALA A 15 9.11 36.24 53.56
N ALA A 16 9.06 35.03 54.11
CA ALA A 16 9.49 33.81 53.45
C ALA A 16 8.53 33.46 52.30
N ALA A 17 9.05 33.31 51.09
CA ALA A 17 8.44 32.53 50.03
C ALA A 17 9.46 31.49 49.55
N ILE A 18 9.11 30.24 49.78
CA ILE A 18 9.91 29.04 49.55
C ILE A 18 9.82 28.74 48.05
N ALA A 19 10.81 29.21 47.27
CA ALA A 19 10.99 28.76 45.89
C ALA A 19 12.00 27.61 45.91
N GLY A 20 11.50 26.39 45.70
CA GLY A 20 12.30 25.18 45.68
C GLY A 20 13.41 25.22 44.64
N CYS A 21 14.63 24.96 45.10
CA CYS A 21 15.77 24.66 44.25
C CYS A 21 15.56 23.27 43.61
N ASN A 22 15.32 23.24 42.31
CA ASN A 22 15.74 22.13 41.47
C ASN A 22 16.81 22.67 40.52
N ALA A 23 18.07 22.48 40.90
CA ALA A 23 19.18 22.50 39.96
C ALA A 23 19.30 21.07 39.42
N ASP A 24 18.96 20.85 38.14
CA ASP A 24 19.74 19.97 37.27
C ASP A 24 19.31 20.06 35.79
N LYS A 25 20.35 20.17 34.95
CA LYS A 25 20.46 20.23 33.48
C LYS A 25 20.18 21.55 32.74
N PRO A 26 21.24 22.22 32.22
CA PRO A 26 21.08 23.04 31.04
C PRO A 26 20.75 22.12 29.85
N ALA A 27 19.57 22.30 29.26
CA ALA A 27 19.25 21.80 27.94
C ALA A 27 20.09 22.59 26.93
N ASN A 28 21.29 22.11 26.63
CA ASN A 28 22.08 22.65 25.54
C ASN A 28 22.84 21.53 24.81
N ASP A 29 22.08 20.64 24.19
CA ASP A 29 22.49 19.98 22.96
C ASP A 29 21.58 20.49 21.85
N ALA A 30 21.77 21.76 21.48
CA ALA A 30 21.36 22.21 20.16
C ALA A 30 22.18 21.37 19.17
N ALA A 31 21.55 20.33 18.60
CA ALA A 31 22.11 19.56 17.52
C ALA A 31 22.69 20.53 16.49
N GLN A 32 24.01 20.49 16.29
CA GLN A 32 24.64 21.29 15.25
C GLN A 32 23.87 21.04 13.95
N PRO A 33 23.52 22.09 13.17
CA PRO A 33 22.85 21.90 11.89
C PRO A 33 23.70 20.95 11.06
N ALA A 34 23.18 19.76 10.78
CA ALA A 34 23.83 18.83 9.88
C ALA A 34 24.14 19.58 8.58
N ALA A 35 25.37 19.45 8.09
CA ALA A 35 25.78 20.09 6.85
C ALA A 35 24.77 19.76 5.75
N LEU A 36 24.26 20.78 5.06
CA LEU A 36 23.24 20.59 4.03
C LEU A 36 23.84 19.76 2.89
N VAL A 37 23.26 18.59 2.67
CA VAL A 37 23.56 17.74 1.53
C VAL A 37 22.54 18.00 0.43
N SER A 38 23.00 17.98 -0.83
CA SER A 38 22.14 18.29 -2.00
C SER A 38 21.01 17.28 -2.22
N GLY A 39 21.08 16.07 -1.64
CA GLY A 39 20.13 14.98 -1.90
C GLY A 39 20.24 14.33 -3.28
N ILE A 40 21.18 14.78 -4.12
CA ILE A 40 21.42 14.23 -5.47
C ILE A 40 22.51 13.17 -5.38
N ASP A 41 22.15 11.92 -5.70
CA ASP A 41 23.11 10.84 -5.89
C ASP A 41 23.76 10.98 -7.27
N LYS A 42 25.08 11.19 -7.28
CA LYS A 42 25.88 11.33 -8.50
C LYS A 42 26.58 10.03 -8.91
N ALA A 43 26.50 8.98 -8.09
CA ALA A 43 27.22 7.73 -8.35
C ALA A 43 26.71 7.00 -9.60
N ASN A 44 25.46 7.26 -10.01
CA ASN A 44 24.82 6.63 -11.17
C ASN A 44 24.92 7.47 -12.45
N ALA A 45 25.49 8.67 -12.37
CA ALA A 45 25.60 9.57 -13.52
C ALA A 45 26.65 9.07 -14.51
N ASP A 46 26.34 9.17 -15.81
CA ASP A 46 27.26 8.89 -16.90
C ASP A 46 27.70 10.21 -17.56
N PRO A 47 28.91 10.71 -17.25
CA PRO A 47 29.39 11.97 -17.81
C PRO A 47 29.79 11.87 -19.29
N SER A 48 29.84 10.66 -19.88
CA SER A 48 30.14 10.49 -21.30
C SER A 48 28.99 10.96 -22.21
N VAL A 49 27.76 10.94 -21.68
CA VAL A 49 26.57 11.48 -22.35
C VAL A 49 26.38 12.93 -21.93
N ARG A 50 26.23 13.85 -22.88
CA ARG A 50 25.94 15.24 -22.58
C ARG A 50 24.52 15.38 -22.03
N ALA A 51 24.37 16.10 -20.93
CA ALA A 51 23.08 16.39 -20.30
C ALA A 51 22.06 17.08 -21.24
N GLN A 52 22.53 17.85 -22.23
CA GLN A 52 21.67 18.53 -23.20
C GLN A 52 21.13 17.58 -24.28
N ASP A 53 21.83 16.47 -24.53
CA ASP A 53 21.47 15.51 -25.58
C ASP A 53 20.54 14.43 -25.01
N ASP A 54 20.85 13.89 -23.82
CA ASP A 54 19.97 12.99 -23.07
C ASP A 54 20.22 13.13 -21.56
N PHE A 55 19.37 13.92 -20.90
CA PHE A 55 19.49 14.15 -19.46
C PHE A 55 19.23 12.89 -18.63
N TYR A 56 18.34 12.00 -19.09
CA TYR A 56 18.00 10.79 -18.34
C TYR A 56 19.18 9.82 -18.29
N ARG A 57 19.88 9.65 -19.42
CA ARG A 57 21.12 8.86 -19.47
C ARG A 57 22.30 9.55 -18.81
N HIS A 58 22.43 10.86 -18.93
CA HIS A 58 23.45 11.60 -18.19
C HIS A 58 23.37 11.37 -16.67
N VAL A 59 22.17 11.32 -16.10
CA VAL A 59 21.99 11.17 -14.64
C VAL A 59 21.94 9.71 -14.18
N ASN A 60 21.46 8.78 -15.02
CA ASN A 60 21.18 7.40 -14.62
C ASN A 60 21.94 6.34 -15.43
N GLY A 61 22.84 6.72 -16.34
CA GLY A 61 23.46 5.82 -17.33
C GLY A 61 24.07 4.56 -16.70
N HIS A 62 24.95 4.73 -15.70
CA HIS A 62 25.57 3.58 -15.03
C HIS A 62 24.56 2.67 -14.33
N TRP A 63 23.49 3.22 -13.74
CA TRP A 63 22.44 2.41 -13.13
C TRP A 63 21.71 1.58 -14.19
N LEU A 64 21.40 2.18 -15.34
CA LEU A 64 20.67 1.52 -16.41
C LEU A 64 21.50 0.41 -17.09
N ASP A 65 22.82 0.55 -17.11
CA ASP A 65 23.71 -0.45 -17.71
C ASP A 65 24.01 -1.63 -16.77
N THR A 66 23.96 -1.40 -15.46
CA THR A 66 24.39 -2.39 -14.46
C THR A 66 23.24 -3.04 -13.69
N LYS A 67 22.06 -2.44 -13.65
CA LYS A 67 20.93 -2.99 -12.89
C LYS A 67 20.10 -3.96 -13.71
N GLU A 68 20.11 -5.19 -13.24
CA GLU A 68 19.20 -6.23 -13.70
C GLU A 68 17.84 -6.06 -13.03
N ILE A 69 16.78 -6.29 -13.81
CA ILE A 69 15.42 -6.36 -13.29
C ILE A 69 15.24 -7.73 -12.63
N PRO A 70 14.89 -7.81 -11.33
CA PRO A 70 14.63 -9.08 -10.67
C PRO A 70 13.58 -9.93 -11.41
N ALA A 71 13.74 -11.25 -11.42
CA ALA A 71 12.92 -12.15 -12.24
C ALA A 71 11.42 -12.18 -11.85
N ASP A 72 11.10 -11.77 -10.63
CA ASP A 72 9.75 -11.63 -10.09
C ASP A 72 9.10 -10.26 -10.42
N LYS A 73 9.85 -9.35 -11.07
CA LYS A 73 9.42 -7.98 -11.33
C LYS A 73 9.40 -7.68 -12.82
N SER A 74 8.40 -6.92 -13.26
CA SER A 74 8.27 -6.47 -14.66
C SER A 74 9.07 -5.20 -14.95
N ASN A 75 9.46 -4.47 -13.90
CA ASN A 75 10.22 -3.24 -13.96
C ASN A 75 10.97 -3.02 -12.64
N TYR A 76 12.04 -2.23 -12.68
CA TYR A 76 12.75 -1.81 -11.48
C TYR A 76 13.18 -0.36 -11.60
N GLY A 77 13.24 0.35 -10.48
CA GLY A 77 13.52 1.77 -10.42
C GLY A 77 13.40 2.29 -8.99
N SER A 78 13.49 3.61 -8.81
CA SER A 78 13.43 4.24 -7.48
C SER A 78 12.11 3.94 -6.75
N PHE A 79 10.98 4.01 -7.43
CA PHE A 79 9.67 3.70 -6.82
C PHE A 79 9.55 2.23 -6.40
N THR A 80 10.00 1.30 -7.25
CA THR A 80 9.98 -0.14 -6.92
C THR A 80 10.90 -0.45 -5.75
N LYS A 81 12.10 0.14 -5.72
CA LYS A 81 13.02 0.00 -4.59
C LYS A 81 12.41 0.50 -3.28
N LEU A 82 11.78 1.68 -3.31
CA LEU A 82 11.10 2.22 -2.11
C LEU A 82 9.93 1.34 -1.68
N ALA A 83 9.18 0.77 -2.63
CA ALA A 83 8.12 -0.18 -2.32
C ALA A 83 8.68 -1.45 -1.66
N ASP A 84 9.75 -2.03 -2.20
CA ASP A 84 10.42 -3.21 -1.61
C ASP A 84 10.90 -2.93 -0.18
N GLU A 85 11.53 -1.77 0.05
CA GLU A 85 11.98 -1.36 1.40
C GLU A 85 10.82 -1.19 2.37
N ALA A 86 9.70 -0.61 1.92
CA ALA A 86 8.48 -0.47 2.72
C ALA A 86 7.82 -1.83 3.00
N GLU A 87 7.82 -2.75 2.04
CA GLU A 87 7.31 -4.12 2.20
C GLU A 87 8.08 -4.89 3.28
N VAL A 88 9.41 -4.76 3.33
CA VAL A 88 10.24 -5.37 4.38
C VAL A 88 9.87 -4.84 5.76
N GLN A 89 9.70 -3.52 5.90
CA GLN A 89 9.30 -2.90 7.16
C GLN A 89 7.89 -3.32 7.58
N LEU A 90 6.95 -3.32 6.64
CA LEU A 90 5.57 -3.74 6.89
C LEU A 90 5.50 -5.20 7.31
N ARG A 91 6.27 -6.08 6.64
CA ARG A 91 6.38 -7.49 6.99
C ARG A 91 6.85 -7.67 8.43
N ALA A 92 7.88 -6.94 8.86
CA ALA A 92 8.36 -7.02 10.24
C ALA A 92 7.23 -6.67 11.25
N ILE A 93 6.50 -5.58 11.00
CA ILE A 93 5.37 -5.15 11.85
C ILE A 93 4.27 -6.22 11.92
N ILE A 94 3.92 -6.82 10.78
CA ILE A 94 2.87 -7.84 10.70
C ILE A 94 3.32 -9.14 11.38
N GLU A 95 4.57 -9.56 11.19
CA GLU A 95 5.11 -10.75 11.86
C GLU A 95 5.16 -10.56 13.39
N ASP A 96 5.50 -9.36 13.86
CA ASP A 96 5.44 -9.03 15.29
C ASP A 96 4.01 -9.08 15.81
N ALA A 97 3.03 -8.55 15.05
CA ALA A 97 1.62 -8.64 15.40
C ALA A 97 1.14 -10.11 15.47
N ALA A 98 1.55 -10.95 14.53
CA ALA A 98 1.21 -12.37 14.48
C ALA A 98 1.77 -13.17 15.66
N LYS A 99 2.93 -12.79 16.19
CA LYS A 99 3.58 -13.44 17.34
C LYS A 99 3.12 -12.91 18.69
N ALA A 100 2.47 -11.73 18.72
CA ALA A 100 2.17 -11.02 19.97
C ALA A 100 1.09 -11.66 20.86
N GLY A 101 0.35 -12.68 20.39
CA GLY A 101 -0.74 -13.29 21.16
C GLY A 101 -1.82 -12.27 21.54
N ALA A 102 -2.17 -11.38 20.62
CA ALA A 102 -3.07 -10.26 20.89
C ALA A 102 -4.48 -10.72 21.28
N GLN A 103 -5.17 -9.92 22.10
CA GLN A 103 -6.53 -10.22 22.54
C GLN A 103 -7.47 -10.40 21.33
N ALA A 104 -8.33 -11.42 21.41
CA ALA A 104 -9.32 -11.73 20.39
C ALA A 104 -10.21 -10.52 20.06
N GLY A 105 -10.43 -10.28 18.76
CA GLY A 105 -11.24 -9.18 18.25
C GLY A 105 -10.49 -7.86 18.05
N THR A 106 -9.25 -7.74 18.53
CA THR A 106 -8.41 -6.57 18.28
C THR A 106 -7.90 -6.55 16.84
N GLU A 107 -7.64 -5.35 16.31
CA GLU A 107 -7.04 -5.20 14.97
C GLU A 107 -5.68 -5.91 14.85
N LYS A 108 -4.88 -5.91 15.93
CA LYS A 108 -3.61 -6.62 15.98
C LYS A 108 -3.79 -8.13 15.79
N GLN A 109 -4.78 -8.74 16.47
CA GLN A 109 -5.09 -10.15 16.30
C GLN A 109 -5.60 -10.46 14.89
N LYS A 110 -6.51 -9.64 14.34
CA LYS A 110 -7.03 -9.83 12.97
C LYS A 110 -5.92 -9.76 11.92
N VAL A 111 -5.01 -8.80 12.02
CA VAL A 111 -3.86 -8.66 11.09
C VAL A 111 -2.95 -9.88 11.19
N GLY A 112 -2.61 -10.30 12.40
CA GLY A 112 -1.77 -11.48 12.63
C GLY A 112 -2.39 -12.77 12.07
N ASP A 113 -3.68 -13.00 12.34
CA ASP A 113 -4.41 -14.18 11.87
C ASP A 113 -4.57 -14.19 10.36
N PHE A 114 -4.86 -13.02 9.75
CA PHE A 114 -4.94 -12.91 8.30
C PHE A 114 -3.61 -13.25 7.64
N PHE A 115 -2.50 -12.73 8.18
CA PHE A 115 -1.15 -13.07 7.70
C PHE A 115 -0.85 -14.57 7.84
N ASN A 116 -1.10 -15.15 9.01
CA ASN A 116 -0.89 -16.58 9.25
C ASN A 116 -1.76 -17.46 8.34
N SER A 117 -2.98 -17.02 8.02
CA SER A 117 -3.87 -17.72 7.08
C SER A 117 -3.30 -17.75 5.66
N TYR A 118 -2.66 -16.66 5.23
CA TYR A 118 -2.06 -16.55 3.91
C TYR A 118 -0.73 -17.32 3.81
N MET A 119 0.07 -17.31 4.87
CA MET A 119 1.39 -17.97 4.89
C MET A 119 1.33 -19.49 5.06
N ASN A 120 0.17 -20.06 5.43
CA ASN A 120 0.01 -21.50 5.65
C ASN A 120 -0.19 -22.25 4.32
N THR A 121 0.90 -22.47 3.59
CA THR A 121 0.91 -23.20 2.32
C THR A 121 0.49 -24.67 2.48
N ASP A 122 0.86 -25.33 3.57
CA ASP A 122 0.50 -26.74 3.79
C ASP A 122 -1.02 -26.94 3.88
N LYS A 123 -1.70 -26.02 4.57
CA LYS A 123 -3.17 -26.03 4.63
C LYS A 123 -3.79 -25.71 3.29
N LEU A 124 -3.22 -24.76 2.54
CA LEU A 124 -3.65 -24.42 1.19
C LEU A 124 -3.59 -25.64 0.26
N GLU A 125 -2.45 -26.34 0.22
CA GLU A 125 -2.25 -27.54 -0.59
C GLU A 125 -3.19 -28.68 -0.16
N THR A 126 -3.40 -28.86 1.15
CA THR A 126 -4.33 -29.86 1.67
C THR A 126 -5.78 -29.59 1.25
N LEU A 127 -6.20 -28.33 1.24
CA LEU A 127 -7.56 -27.94 0.86
C LEU A 127 -7.77 -27.98 -0.66
N GLY A 128 -6.72 -27.71 -1.44
CA GLY A 128 -6.78 -27.62 -2.90
C GLY A 128 -7.92 -26.72 -3.36
N THR A 129 -8.75 -27.20 -4.28
CA THR A 129 -9.89 -26.45 -4.83
C THR A 129 -11.19 -26.61 -4.03
N GLN A 130 -11.19 -27.34 -2.90
CA GLN A 130 -12.41 -27.61 -2.14
C GLN A 130 -13.16 -26.32 -1.72
N PRO A 131 -12.48 -25.25 -1.24
CA PRO A 131 -13.17 -24.02 -0.86
C PRO A 131 -13.89 -23.30 -2.01
N LEU A 132 -13.56 -23.61 -3.27
CA LEU A 132 -14.19 -23.01 -4.45
C LEU A 132 -15.49 -23.71 -4.86
N GLN A 133 -15.69 -24.97 -4.47
CA GLN A 133 -16.84 -25.78 -4.89
C GLN A 133 -18.20 -25.14 -4.60
N PRO A 134 -18.49 -24.59 -3.39
CA PRO A 134 -19.78 -23.95 -3.15
C PRO A 134 -20.00 -22.72 -4.05
N LEU A 135 -18.94 -21.94 -4.32
CA LEU A 135 -19.03 -20.77 -5.20
C LEU A 135 -19.31 -21.15 -6.65
N LEU A 136 -18.72 -22.26 -7.13
CA LEU A 136 -18.98 -22.79 -8.47
C LEU A 136 -20.41 -23.35 -8.57
N ALA A 137 -20.87 -24.09 -7.55
CA ALA A 137 -22.23 -24.61 -7.51
C ALA A 137 -23.29 -23.49 -7.52
N GLU A 138 -23.02 -22.36 -6.86
CA GLU A 138 -23.89 -21.17 -6.94
C GLU A 138 -24.03 -20.63 -8.37
N VAL A 139 -22.94 -20.66 -9.15
CA VAL A 139 -22.94 -20.22 -10.55
C VAL A 139 -23.66 -21.24 -11.44
N ASP A 140 -23.42 -22.53 -11.24
CA ASP A 140 -24.04 -23.61 -12.01
C ASP A 140 -25.56 -23.68 -11.81
N ALA A 141 -26.06 -23.23 -10.65
CA ALA A 141 -27.48 -23.17 -10.35
C ALA A 141 -28.23 -22.01 -11.04
N ILE A 142 -27.54 -21.10 -11.75
CA ILE A 142 -28.17 -19.94 -12.40
C ILE A 142 -28.95 -20.40 -13.64
N ALA A 143 -30.27 -20.49 -13.49
CA ALA A 143 -31.16 -20.99 -14.54
C ALA A 143 -31.85 -19.90 -15.39
N SER A 144 -31.65 -18.62 -15.08
CA SER A 144 -32.34 -17.52 -15.78
C SER A 144 -31.54 -16.22 -15.78
N LYS A 145 -31.93 -15.29 -16.67
CA LYS A 145 -31.35 -13.95 -16.72
C LYS A 145 -31.60 -13.17 -15.44
N ASP A 146 -32.78 -13.30 -14.83
CA ASP A 146 -33.09 -12.62 -13.56
C ASP A 146 -32.24 -13.18 -12.43
N ALA A 147 -32.10 -14.51 -12.35
CA ALA A 147 -31.21 -15.16 -11.38
C ALA A 147 -29.75 -14.73 -11.58
N LEU A 148 -29.30 -14.57 -12.83
CA LEU A 148 -27.98 -14.05 -13.14
C LEU A 148 -27.79 -12.61 -12.64
N MET A 149 -28.78 -11.75 -12.83
CA MET A 149 -28.73 -10.35 -12.35
C MET A 149 -28.71 -10.28 -10.82
N THR A 150 -29.49 -11.10 -10.14
CA THR A 150 -29.44 -11.24 -8.67
C THR A 150 -28.07 -11.73 -8.21
N TRP A 151 -27.54 -12.76 -8.88
CA TRP A 151 -26.21 -13.28 -8.58
C TRP A 151 -25.13 -12.20 -8.74
N PHE A 152 -25.17 -11.39 -9.81
CA PHE A 152 -24.22 -10.28 -9.96
C PHE A 152 -24.26 -9.28 -8.79
N GLY A 153 -25.45 -8.96 -8.28
CA GLY A 153 -25.60 -8.08 -7.12
C GLY A 153 -24.94 -8.66 -5.87
N ASN A 154 -25.17 -9.95 -5.61
CA ASN A 154 -24.60 -10.65 -4.45
C ASN A 154 -23.09 -10.85 -4.58
N ALA A 155 -22.62 -11.30 -5.75
CA ALA A 155 -21.22 -11.52 -6.07
C ALA A 155 -20.38 -10.23 -5.90
N SER A 156 -20.95 -9.08 -6.23
CA SER A 156 -20.28 -7.78 -6.03
C SER A 156 -20.00 -7.47 -4.55
N ARG A 157 -20.82 -8.00 -3.61
CA ARG A 157 -20.61 -7.82 -2.16
C ARG A 157 -19.48 -8.68 -1.61
N SER A 158 -19.24 -9.84 -2.22
CA SER A 158 -18.14 -10.75 -1.86
C SER A 158 -16.84 -10.45 -2.61
N GLY A 159 -16.77 -9.34 -3.36
CA GLY A 159 -15.59 -8.92 -4.11
C GLY A 159 -15.38 -9.63 -5.45
N VAL A 160 -16.34 -10.46 -5.87
CA VAL A 160 -16.31 -11.10 -7.19
C VAL A 160 -16.65 -10.06 -8.26
N LYS A 161 -15.77 -9.91 -9.25
CA LYS A 161 -15.98 -8.97 -10.36
C LYS A 161 -17.10 -9.47 -11.26
N THR A 162 -18.07 -8.60 -11.51
CA THR A 162 -19.19 -8.81 -12.45
C THR A 162 -19.09 -7.79 -13.59
N PRO A 163 -19.83 -7.93 -14.71
CA PRO A 163 -19.73 -6.99 -15.84
C PRO A 163 -19.99 -5.52 -15.48
N VAL A 164 -20.72 -5.27 -14.39
CA VAL A 164 -21.01 -3.94 -13.86
C VAL A 164 -20.48 -3.86 -12.44
N VAL A 165 -19.34 -3.19 -12.28
CA VAL A 165 -18.78 -2.88 -10.96
C VAL A 165 -19.13 -1.46 -10.59
N SER A 166 -19.30 -1.20 -9.31
CA SER A 166 -19.75 0.10 -8.87
C SER A 166 -18.99 0.62 -7.67
N PHE A 167 -18.82 1.93 -7.66
CA PHE A 167 -18.06 2.64 -6.65
C PHE A 167 -18.92 3.73 -6.04
N ILE A 168 -18.68 4.01 -4.76
CA ILE A 168 -19.23 5.19 -4.09
C ILE A 168 -18.16 6.26 -4.16
N ASN A 169 -18.41 7.27 -5.00
CA ASN A 169 -17.48 8.37 -5.20
C ASN A 169 -18.06 9.67 -4.62
N PRO A 170 -17.20 10.62 -4.19
CA PRO A 170 -17.64 11.97 -3.90
C PRO A 170 -18.30 12.61 -5.12
N ARG A 171 -19.47 13.24 -4.90
CA ARG A 171 -20.14 14.09 -5.88
C ARG A 171 -19.77 15.53 -5.60
N ILE A 172 -18.60 15.92 -6.08
CA ILE A 172 -18.03 17.25 -5.85
C ILE A 172 -18.81 18.38 -6.55
N SER A 173 -19.61 18.05 -7.56
CA SER A 173 -20.38 19.03 -8.34
C SER A 173 -21.72 19.41 -7.71
N ALA A 174 -22.07 18.90 -6.53
CA ALA A 174 -23.31 19.23 -5.85
C ALA A 174 -23.09 20.07 -4.59
N THR A 175 -24.10 20.87 -4.25
CA THR A 175 -24.11 21.73 -3.07
C THR A 175 -25.34 21.40 -2.21
N PRO A 176 -25.17 20.80 -1.02
CA PRO A 176 -23.90 20.38 -0.41
C PRO A 176 -23.28 19.16 -1.13
N PRO A 177 -21.96 18.93 -0.96
CA PRO A 177 -21.31 17.74 -1.47
C PRO A 177 -21.99 16.48 -0.93
N GLY A 178 -22.28 15.54 -1.81
CA GLY A 178 -22.86 14.25 -1.46
C GLY A 178 -22.01 13.11 -2.02
N THR A 179 -22.49 11.89 -1.88
CA THR A 179 -21.92 10.73 -2.59
C THR A 179 -22.73 10.44 -3.85
N ARG A 180 -22.11 9.74 -4.81
CA ARG A 180 -22.78 9.21 -5.99
C ARG A 180 -22.28 7.81 -6.28
N TYR A 181 -23.24 6.93 -6.59
CA TYR A 181 -22.94 5.62 -7.15
C TYR A 181 -22.51 5.77 -8.61
N THR A 182 -21.33 5.26 -8.93
CA THR A 182 -20.79 5.31 -10.29
C THR A 182 -20.66 3.89 -10.82
N PRO A 183 -21.62 3.40 -11.62
CA PRO A 183 -21.46 2.12 -12.30
C PRO A 183 -20.42 2.28 -13.40
N THR A 184 -19.51 1.33 -13.49
CA THR A 184 -18.47 1.26 -14.52
C THR A 184 -18.46 -0.12 -15.13
N LYS A 185 -18.13 -0.20 -16.42
CA LYS A 185 -17.88 -1.49 -17.06
C LYS A 185 -16.65 -2.10 -16.42
N ALA A 186 -16.76 -3.35 -15.96
CA ALA A 186 -15.59 -4.05 -15.45
C ALA A 186 -14.52 -4.15 -16.54
N ALA A 187 -13.26 -4.09 -16.12
CA ALA A 187 -12.15 -4.42 -17.00
C ALA A 187 -12.33 -5.87 -17.48
N TRP A 188 -12.28 -6.05 -18.80
CA TRP A 188 -12.14 -7.37 -19.38
C TRP A 188 -10.88 -8.02 -18.83
N GLY A 189 -10.81 -9.35 -18.75
CA GLY A 189 -9.63 -10.08 -18.27
C GLY A 189 -8.33 -9.85 -19.09
N CYS A 190 -8.35 -8.92 -20.04
CA CYS A 190 -7.21 -8.45 -20.80
C CYS A 190 -6.88 -6.98 -20.43
N PRO A 191 -5.60 -6.62 -20.30
CA PRO A 191 -5.16 -5.33 -19.77
C PRO A 191 -5.60 -4.12 -20.61
N THR A 192 -5.90 -4.31 -21.90
CA THR A 192 -6.48 -3.25 -22.74
C THR A 192 -7.55 -3.81 -23.67
N ALA A 193 -8.56 -3.00 -23.99
CA ALA A 193 -9.57 -3.32 -25.01
C ALA A 193 -8.94 -3.54 -26.41
N THR A 194 -7.78 -2.93 -26.65
CA THR A 194 -6.99 -3.09 -27.88
C THR A 194 -6.41 -4.49 -28.03
N THR A 195 -6.04 -5.13 -26.92
CA THR A 195 -5.58 -6.54 -26.94
C THR A 195 -6.71 -7.45 -27.43
N THR A 196 -7.93 -7.26 -26.89
CA THR A 196 -9.12 -8.03 -27.25
C THR A 196 -9.51 -7.86 -28.73
N SER A 197 -9.46 -6.65 -29.28
CA SER A 197 -9.84 -6.42 -30.68
C SER A 197 -8.84 -7.01 -31.69
N ARG A 198 -7.54 -7.07 -31.34
CA ARG A 198 -6.53 -7.73 -32.19
C ARG A 198 -6.60 -9.24 -32.14
N THR A 199 -6.84 -9.83 -30.96
CA THR A 199 -6.97 -11.29 -30.83
C THR A 199 -8.28 -11.79 -31.42
N MET A 200 -9.40 -11.08 -31.27
CA MET A 200 -10.67 -11.45 -31.91
C MET A 200 -10.60 -11.38 -33.44
N LYS A 201 -9.89 -10.40 -34.01
CA LYS A 201 -9.63 -10.36 -35.47
C LYS A 201 -8.81 -11.57 -35.94
N LYS A 202 -7.78 -11.96 -35.18
CA LYS A 202 -6.97 -13.16 -35.50
C LYS A 202 -7.75 -14.47 -35.30
N ALA A 203 -8.58 -14.57 -34.26
CA ALA A 203 -9.43 -15.73 -34.01
C ALA A 203 -10.53 -15.89 -35.07
N SER A 204 -11.11 -14.77 -35.53
CA SER A 204 -12.05 -14.76 -36.66
C SER A 204 -11.39 -15.24 -37.95
N ALA A 205 -10.16 -14.77 -38.25
CA ALA A 205 -9.40 -15.24 -39.41
C ALA A 205 -9.06 -16.75 -39.33
N CYS A 206 -8.71 -17.26 -38.14
CA CYS A 206 -8.44 -18.67 -37.91
C CYS A 206 -9.70 -19.54 -38.07
N ALA A 207 -10.83 -19.10 -37.50
CA ALA A 207 -12.12 -19.78 -37.66
C ALA A 207 -12.59 -19.82 -39.12
N GLN A 208 -12.27 -18.78 -39.91
CA GLN A 208 -12.62 -18.69 -41.32
C GLN A 208 -11.73 -19.58 -42.21
N LEU A 209 -10.45 -19.77 -41.85
CA LEU A 209 -9.51 -20.70 -42.48
C LEU A 209 -9.86 -22.18 -42.20
N ILE A 210 -10.30 -22.50 -40.97
CA ILE A 210 -10.74 -23.85 -40.60
C ILE A 210 -12.03 -24.24 -41.36
N ARG A 211 -12.93 -23.29 -41.61
CA ARG A 211 -14.17 -23.52 -42.37
C ARG A 211 -13.96 -23.77 -43.87
N LEU A 212 -12.80 -23.41 -44.41
CA LEU A 212 -12.44 -23.60 -45.82
C LEU A 212 -11.63 -24.87 -46.09
N THR A 213 -11.16 -25.55 -45.04
CA THR A 213 -10.24 -26.70 -45.14
C THR A 213 -10.86 -28.03 -44.72
N LEU A 214 -12.07 -28.03 -44.16
CA LEU A 214 -12.80 -29.26 -43.81
C LEU A 214 -13.83 -29.60 -44.90
N PRO A 215 -13.84 -30.84 -45.44
CA PRO A 215 -14.89 -31.29 -46.35
C PRO A 215 -16.24 -31.27 -45.63
N ARG A 216 -17.25 -30.70 -46.28
CA ARG A 216 -18.62 -30.70 -45.79
C ARG A 216 -19.15 -32.14 -45.82
N CYS A 217 -19.45 -32.72 -44.66
CA CYS A 217 -20.36 -33.86 -44.58
C CYS A 217 -21.80 -33.42 -44.82
#